data_AF-A0A1M5UBH3-F1
#
_entry.id   AF-A0A1M5UBH3-F1
#
_cell.length_a   1.000
_cell.length_b   1.000
_cell.length_c   1.000
_cell.angle_alpha   90.00
_cell.angle_beta   90.00
_cell.angle_gamma   90.00
#
_symmetry.space_group_name_H-M   'P 1'
#
loop_
_entity.id
_entity.type
_entity.pdbx_description
1 polymer ?
#
loop_
_entity_poly.entity_id
_entity_poly.type
_entity_poly.pdbx_seq_one_letter_code
_entity_poly.pdbx_strand_id
1 'polypeptide(L)'
;MKIFNFLRKKNTQVPAGKITEPDFSDHPFIKRCEYLKEEYGLIVPDIYKIFFTKYRVAESNFYYRVFWEEQDNSYDVIFYTEEFVRYVIRRFHETFGDQADYKLLQEILEEGECEFVRKENKFRAEHIDLSFLDSCYEERGRNQDDLMIVLDVYSDCGGGECLILTSDKKGYSGGYYHGMKEKIVYNEVTISYRILNHYRLVSDYILNKQFK
;
A
#
# COMPACT_ATOMS: atom_id res chain seq x y z
N MET A 1 -24.85 -26.07 51.66
CA MET A 1 -25.31 -27.15 50.76
C MET A 1 -26.64 -26.76 50.12
N LYS A 2 -26.64 -26.50 48.81
CA LYS A 2 -27.74 -26.77 47.87
C LYS A 2 -27.21 -26.49 46.46
N ILE A 3 -26.75 -27.57 45.85
CA ILE A 3 -26.45 -27.71 44.43
C ILE A 3 -27.81 -27.71 43.71
N PHE A 4 -28.02 -26.92 42.66
CA PHE A 4 -28.90 -27.31 41.56
C PHE A 4 -28.45 -26.66 40.25
N ASN A 5 -28.05 -27.54 39.34
CA ASN A 5 -27.79 -27.29 37.93
C ASN A 5 -28.98 -26.59 37.26
N PHE A 6 -28.76 -25.42 36.67
CA PHE A 6 -29.63 -24.90 35.64
C PHE A 6 -28.97 -25.05 34.27
N LEU A 7 -29.19 -26.26 33.75
CA LEU A 7 -29.21 -26.67 32.35
C LEU A 7 -29.06 -25.55 31.30
N ARG A 8 -27.97 -25.69 30.51
CA ARG A 8 -27.99 -25.71 29.03
C ARG A 8 -29.38 -25.53 28.40
N LYS A 9 -29.59 -24.37 27.77
CA LYS A 9 -30.52 -24.09 26.64
C LYS A 9 -30.33 -22.58 26.34
N LYS A 10 -30.08 -22.09 25.13
CA LYS A 10 -30.18 -22.62 23.78
C LYS A 10 -28.98 -22.10 22.99
N ASN A 11 -28.34 -23.01 22.26
CA ASN A 11 -27.53 -22.68 21.10
C ASN A 11 -28.49 -22.14 20.04
N THR A 12 -28.82 -20.85 20.11
CA THR A 12 -29.53 -20.18 19.02
C THR A 12 -28.46 -19.90 17.98
N GLN A 13 -28.28 -20.85 17.06
CA GLN A 13 -27.67 -20.53 15.78
C GLN A 13 -28.52 -19.40 15.20
N VAL A 14 -28.00 -18.18 15.29
CA VAL A 14 -28.47 -17.06 14.49
C VAL A 14 -28.41 -17.58 13.05
N PRO A 15 -29.51 -17.57 12.28
CA PRO A 15 -29.46 -17.95 10.89
C PRO A 15 -28.34 -17.14 10.26
N ALA A 16 -27.40 -17.80 9.60
CA ALA A 16 -26.50 -17.15 8.65
C ALA A 16 -27.37 -16.66 7.49
N GLY A 17 -28.18 -15.63 7.74
CA GLY A 17 -28.67 -14.79 6.69
C GLY A 17 -27.42 -14.33 5.97
N LYS A 18 -27.30 -14.67 4.69
CA LYS A 18 -26.36 -13.99 3.80
C LYS A 18 -26.56 -12.51 4.11
N ILE A 19 -25.57 -11.89 4.75
CA ILE A 19 -25.50 -10.45 4.82
C ILE A 19 -25.34 -10.09 3.36
N THR A 20 -26.44 -9.74 2.70
CA THR A 20 -26.39 -9.13 1.38
C THR A 20 -25.63 -7.84 1.63
N GLU A 21 -24.36 -7.80 1.23
CA GLU A 21 -23.64 -6.54 1.24
C GLU A 21 -24.49 -5.54 0.45
N PRO A 22 -24.68 -4.32 0.97
CA PRO A 22 -25.53 -3.38 0.27
C PRO A 22 -24.94 -3.13 -1.12
N ASP A 23 -25.78 -3.17 -2.15
CA ASP A 23 -25.37 -2.88 -3.51
C ASP A 23 -25.14 -1.36 -3.61
N PHE A 24 -23.88 -0.96 -3.59
CA PHE A 24 -23.44 0.43 -3.72
C PHE A 24 -22.97 0.76 -5.14
N SER A 25 -23.29 -0.06 -6.14
CA SER A 25 -22.83 0.10 -7.53
C SER A 25 -23.13 1.48 -8.13
N ASP A 26 -24.21 2.13 -7.67
CA ASP A 26 -24.62 3.47 -8.13
C ASP A 26 -23.92 4.65 -7.42
N HIS A 27 -23.07 4.40 -6.40
CA HIS A 27 -22.40 5.49 -5.70
C HIS A 27 -21.36 6.18 -6.61
N PRO A 28 -21.30 7.53 -6.66
CA PRO A 28 -20.36 8.27 -7.53
C PRO A 28 -18.90 7.81 -7.40
N PHE A 29 -18.51 7.41 -6.19
CA PHE A 29 -17.18 6.89 -5.92
C PHE A 29 -16.81 5.65 -6.74
N ILE A 30 -17.75 4.74 -6.96
CA ILE A 30 -17.47 3.51 -7.72
C ILE A 30 -17.09 3.87 -9.16
N LYS A 31 -17.82 4.81 -9.77
CA LYS A 31 -17.49 5.34 -11.11
C LYS A 31 -16.15 6.06 -11.10
N ARG A 32 -15.84 6.81 -10.05
CA ARG A 32 -14.54 7.47 -9.89
C ARG A 32 -13.40 6.45 -9.78
N CYS A 33 -13.57 5.34 -9.07
CA CYS A 33 -12.57 4.27 -8.99
C CYS A 33 -12.30 3.64 -10.36
N GLU A 34 -13.32 3.41 -11.17
CA GLU A 34 -13.12 2.88 -12.54
C GLU A 34 -12.36 3.89 -13.42
N TYR A 35 -12.75 5.17 -13.37
CA TYR A 35 -12.02 6.23 -14.07
C TYR A 35 -10.54 6.30 -13.64
N LEU A 36 -10.27 6.26 -12.33
CA LEU A 36 -8.91 6.30 -11.79
C LEU A 36 -8.05 5.12 -12.27
N LYS A 37 -8.65 3.94 -12.40
CA LYS A 37 -8.00 2.75 -12.93
C LYS A 37 -7.71 2.89 -14.43
N GLU A 38 -8.66 3.37 -15.22
CA GLU A 38 -8.51 3.49 -16.68
C GLU A 38 -7.51 4.58 -17.07
N GLU A 39 -7.59 5.75 -16.44
CA GLU A 39 -6.74 6.88 -16.78
C GLU A 39 -5.34 6.76 -16.18
N TYR A 40 -5.24 6.39 -14.90
CA TYR A 40 -3.98 6.46 -14.14
C TYR A 40 -3.43 5.08 -13.72
N GLY A 41 -4.14 3.99 -13.99
CA GLY A 41 -3.77 2.67 -13.46
C GLY A 41 -3.96 2.53 -11.95
N LEU A 42 -4.66 3.47 -11.31
CA LEU A 42 -4.85 3.50 -9.86
C LEU A 42 -5.95 2.52 -9.44
N ILE A 43 -5.55 1.36 -8.92
CA ILE A 43 -6.48 0.36 -8.41
C ILE A 43 -6.80 0.68 -6.97
N VAL A 44 -8.01 1.18 -6.71
CA VAL A 44 -8.51 1.42 -5.36
C VAL A 44 -8.97 0.09 -4.72
N PRO A 45 -8.45 -0.28 -3.54
CA PRO A 45 -8.89 -1.47 -2.82
C PRO A 45 -10.34 -1.44 -2.38
N ASP A 46 -10.99 -2.60 -2.37
CA ASP A 46 -12.39 -2.73 -1.97
C ASP A 46 -12.64 -2.30 -0.52
N ILE A 47 -11.65 -2.42 0.37
CA ILE A 47 -11.77 -1.92 1.75
C ILE A 47 -12.10 -0.42 1.81
N TYR A 48 -11.51 0.39 0.92
CA TYR A 48 -11.84 1.83 0.83
C TYR A 48 -13.18 2.05 0.15
N LYS A 49 -13.47 1.33 -0.95
CA LYS A 49 -14.76 1.42 -1.66
C LYS A 49 -15.91 1.12 -0.70
N ILE A 50 -15.86 -0.01 -0.01
CA ILE A 50 -16.87 -0.43 0.95
C ILE A 50 -16.96 0.58 2.08
N PHE A 51 -15.83 1.01 2.66
CA PHE A 51 -15.84 1.94 3.78
C PHE A 51 -16.48 3.28 3.42
N PHE A 52 -15.99 3.97 2.38
CA PHE A 52 -16.46 5.30 2.04
C PHE A 52 -17.92 5.31 1.56
N THR A 53 -18.35 4.28 0.83
CA THR A 53 -19.75 4.15 0.37
C THR A 53 -20.70 3.77 1.50
N LYS A 54 -20.36 2.75 2.30
CA LYS A 54 -21.22 2.24 3.39
C LYS A 54 -21.45 3.27 4.48
N TYR A 55 -20.40 4.00 4.87
CA TYR A 55 -20.49 5.02 5.89
C TYR A 55 -20.82 6.42 5.33
N ARG A 56 -21.07 6.53 4.01
CA ARG A 56 -21.39 7.80 3.33
C ARG A 56 -20.44 8.93 3.74
N VAL A 57 -19.15 8.63 3.74
CA VAL A 57 -18.12 9.59 4.13
C VAL A 57 -18.19 10.78 3.18
N ALA A 58 -18.23 11.99 3.72
CA ALA A 58 -18.27 13.21 2.90
C ALA A 58 -17.00 13.32 2.05
N GLU A 59 -17.12 13.68 0.78
CA GLU A 59 -15.99 13.85 -0.16
C GLU A 59 -14.93 14.85 0.35
N SER A 60 -15.33 15.82 1.16
CA SER A 60 -14.43 16.77 1.82
C SER A 60 -13.61 16.16 2.97
N ASN A 61 -13.85 14.91 3.35
CA ASN A 61 -13.05 14.23 4.35
C ASN A 61 -11.61 14.09 3.86
N PHE A 62 -10.67 14.40 4.74
CA PHE A 62 -9.24 14.44 4.46
C PHE A 62 -8.71 13.20 3.71
N TYR A 63 -9.07 11.99 4.14
CA TYR A 63 -8.62 10.76 3.50
C TYR A 63 -9.44 10.36 2.27
N TYR A 64 -10.62 10.93 2.08
CA TYR A 64 -11.47 10.57 0.96
C TYR A 64 -11.27 11.53 -0.23
N ARG A 65 -11.01 12.80 0.06
CA ARG A 65 -10.80 13.88 -0.90
C ARG A 65 -9.74 13.53 -1.95
N VAL A 66 -8.65 12.88 -1.54
CA VAL A 66 -7.51 12.57 -2.42
C VAL A 66 -7.91 11.77 -3.66
N PHE A 67 -8.95 10.92 -3.58
CA PHE A 67 -9.42 10.17 -4.75
C PHE A 67 -10.16 11.04 -5.78
N TRP A 68 -10.55 12.25 -5.43
CA TRP A 68 -11.29 13.18 -6.27
C TRP A 68 -10.41 14.25 -6.92
N GLU A 69 -9.18 14.40 -6.43
CA GLU A 69 -8.22 15.34 -6.99
C GLU A 69 -7.64 14.78 -8.29
N GLU A 70 -7.36 15.69 -9.22
CA GLU A 70 -6.62 15.36 -10.45
C GLU A 70 -5.23 14.87 -10.06
N GLN A 71 -4.90 13.66 -10.47
CA GLN A 71 -3.61 13.05 -10.17
C GLN A 71 -2.61 13.55 -11.19
N ASP A 72 -1.58 14.26 -10.73
CA ASP A 72 -0.38 14.45 -11.52
C ASP A 72 0.52 13.23 -11.28
N ASN A 73 0.90 12.52 -12.34
CA ASN A 73 1.70 11.28 -12.28
C ASN A 73 3.13 11.51 -11.75
N SER A 74 3.47 12.74 -11.35
CA SER A 74 4.83 13.22 -11.15
C SER A 74 5.43 12.93 -9.77
N TYR A 75 4.69 12.32 -8.83
CA TYR A 75 5.18 12.12 -7.45
C TYR A 75 4.69 10.84 -6.77
N ASP A 76 4.38 9.78 -7.53
CA ASP A 76 3.98 8.51 -6.92
C ASP A 76 5.20 7.79 -6.31
N VAL A 77 5.38 7.96 -4.99
CA VAL A 77 6.37 7.19 -4.24
C VAL A 77 5.81 5.79 -3.97
N ILE A 78 6.64 4.78 -4.15
CA ILE A 78 6.38 3.43 -3.64
C ILE A 78 7.33 3.10 -2.50
N PHE A 79 6.96 2.13 -1.67
CA PHE A 79 7.85 1.58 -0.66
C PHE A 79 8.03 0.09 -0.90
N TYR A 80 9.27 -0.38 -0.87
CA TYR A 80 9.53 -1.81 -0.96
C TYR A 80 9.20 -2.50 0.37
N THR A 81 8.70 -3.73 0.28
CA THR A 81 8.73 -4.62 1.45
C THR A 81 10.15 -5.12 1.69
N GLU A 82 10.48 -5.43 2.94
CA GLU A 82 11.77 -6.02 3.29
C GLU A 82 12.03 -7.32 2.51
N GLU A 83 10.99 -8.14 2.31
CA GLU A 83 11.09 -9.39 1.57
C GLU A 83 11.55 -9.14 0.12
N PHE A 84 10.96 -8.14 -0.55
CA PHE A 84 11.34 -7.79 -1.91
C PHE A 84 12.78 -7.26 -1.97
N VAL A 85 13.18 -6.37 -1.06
CA VAL A 85 14.56 -5.85 -1.03
C VAL A 85 15.57 -6.98 -0.81
N ARG A 86 15.31 -7.91 0.12
CA ARG A 86 16.17 -9.08 0.33
C ARG A 86 16.28 -9.94 -0.91
N TYR A 87 15.17 -10.13 -1.62
CA TYR A 87 15.15 -10.86 -2.87
C TYR A 87 16.01 -10.18 -3.94
N VAL A 88 15.85 -8.88 -4.16
CA VAL A 88 16.62 -8.09 -5.13
C VAL A 88 18.12 -8.18 -4.81
N ILE A 89 18.54 -7.98 -3.56
CA ILE A 89 19.95 -8.08 -3.13
C ILE A 89 20.54 -9.46 -3.47
N ARG A 90 19.80 -10.53 -3.15
CA ARG A 90 20.23 -11.90 -3.44
C ARG A 90 20.36 -12.12 -4.95
N ARG A 91 19.34 -11.74 -5.75
CA ARG A 91 19.37 -11.89 -7.21
C ARG A 91 20.51 -11.08 -7.84
N PHE A 92 20.83 -9.91 -7.30
CA PHE A 92 21.93 -9.07 -7.78
C PHE A 92 23.26 -9.78 -7.54
N HIS A 93 23.46 -10.32 -6.33
CA HIS A 93 24.65 -11.11 -6.03
C HIS A 93 24.76 -12.37 -6.91
N GLU A 94 23.67 -13.11 -7.11
CA GLU A 94 23.66 -14.30 -7.98
C GLU A 94 24.00 -13.95 -9.44
N THR A 95 23.60 -12.76 -9.91
CA THR A 95 23.81 -12.32 -11.29
C THR A 95 25.24 -11.83 -11.53
N PHE A 96 25.79 -11.05 -10.60
CA PHE A 96 27.06 -10.34 -10.80
C PHE A 96 28.24 -10.93 -9.99
N GLY A 97 27.97 -11.77 -8.99
CA GLY A 97 28.98 -12.43 -8.17
C GLY A 97 29.98 -11.45 -7.55
N ASP A 98 31.26 -11.73 -7.71
CA ASP A 98 32.36 -10.89 -7.22
C ASP A 98 32.46 -9.51 -7.89
N GLN A 99 31.78 -9.32 -9.03
CA GLN A 99 31.72 -8.04 -9.75
C GLN A 99 30.48 -7.20 -9.36
N ALA A 100 29.72 -7.62 -8.35
CA ALA A 100 28.54 -6.90 -7.90
C ALA A 100 28.90 -5.50 -7.36
N ASP A 101 28.45 -4.46 -8.06
CA ASP A 101 28.50 -3.08 -7.57
C ASP A 101 27.26 -2.78 -6.72
N TYR A 102 27.41 -2.95 -5.41
CA TYR A 102 26.32 -2.69 -4.48
C TYR A 102 25.99 -1.20 -4.29
N LYS A 103 26.87 -0.28 -4.71
CA LYS A 103 26.52 1.14 -4.75
C LYS A 103 25.54 1.42 -5.88
N LEU A 104 25.78 0.83 -7.05
CA LEU A 104 24.82 0.87 -8.16
C LEU A 104 23.48 0.25 -7.75
N LEU A 105 23.49 -0.90 -7.03
CA LEU A 105 22.24 -1.48 -6.53
C LEU A 105 21.50 -0.53 -5.57
N GLN A 106 22.22 0.16 -4.68
CA GLN A 106 21.63 1.14 -3.78
C GLN A 106 20.98 2.29 -4.55
N GLU A 107 21.64 2.80 -5.60
CA GLU A 107 21.10 3.85 -6.47
C GLU A 107 19.85 3.37 -7.24
N ILE A 108 19.88 2.15 -7.80
CA ILE A 108 18.72 1.55 -8.48
C ILE A 108 17.50 1.45 -7.56
N LEU A 109 17.70 1.03 -6.30
CA LEU A 109 16.62 0.97 -5.31
C LEU A 109 16.11 2.37 -4.96
N GLU A 110 17.01 3.34 -4.73
CA GLU A 110 16.60 4.71 -4.36
C GLU A 110 15.83 5.42 -5.46
N GLU A 111 16.28 5.31 -6.71
CA GLU A 111 15.60 5.90 -7.86
C GLU A 111 14.29 5.16 -8.17
N GLY A 112 14.28 3.83 -8.05
CA GLY A 112 13.08 3.02 -8.26
C GLY A 112 11.91 3.39 -7.35
N GLU A 113 12.15 4.00 -6.19
CA GLU A 113 11.08 4.45 -5.27
C GLU A 113 10.16 5.48 -5.93
N CYS A 114 10.68 6.29 -6.85
CA CYS A 114 9.96 7.38 -7.52
C CYS A 114 9.64 7.10 -8.99
N GLU A 115 10.23 6.05 -9.57
CA GLU A 115 10.22 5.78 -11.01
C GLU A 115 9.36 4.55 -11.36
N PHE A 116 8.29 4.34 -10.58
CA PHE A 116 7.32 3.27 -10.81
C PHE A 116 6.13 3.76 -11.66
N VAL A 117 6.02 3.25 -12.87
CA VAL A 117 4.95 3.62 -13.80
C VAL A 117 3.72 2.78 -13.52
N ARG A 118 2.83 3.25 -12.65
CA ARG A 118 1.65 2.51 -12.18
C ARG A 118 0.79 1.93 -13.30
N LYS A 119 0.49 2.72 -14.34
CA LYS A 119 -0.34 2.30 -15.50
C LYS A 119 0.29 1.14 -16.28
N GLU A 120 1.61 1.07 -16.31
CA GLU A 120 2.37 0.01 -16.98
C GLU A 120 2.80 -1.11 -16.00
N ASN A 121 2.56 -0.93 -14.69
CA ASN A 121 2.95 -1.84 -13.60
C ASN A 121 4.44 -2.26 -13.68
N LYS A 122 5.34 -1.29 -13.89
CA LYS A 122 6.77 -1.54 -14.10
C LYS A 122 7.65 -0.37 -13.65
N PHE A 123 8.93 -0.64 -13.42
CA PHE A 123 9.94 0.39 -13.17
C PHE A 123 10.52 0.92 -14.49
N ARG A 124 10.62 2.25 -14.63
CA ARG A 124 11.25 2.90 -15.80
C ARG A 124 11.69 4.32 -15.45
N ALA A 125 12.95 4.63 -15.72
CA ALA A 125 13.52 5.97 -15.62
C ALA A 125 14.27 6.34 -16.91
N GLU A 126 14.46 7.64 -17.17
CA GLU A 126 15.26 8.13 -18.30
C GLU A 126 16.75 8.27 -17.95
N HIS A 127 17.08 8.51 -16.68
CA HIS A 127 18.43 8.84 -16.19
C HIS A 127 19.19 7.66 -15.59
N ILE A 128 18.53 6.54 -15.31
CA ILE A 128 19.14 5.32 -14.75
C ILE A 128 18.48 4.07 -15.33
N ASP A 129 19.26 3.00 -15.51
CA ASP A 129 18.73 1.71 -15.96
C ASP A 129 18.11 0.94 -14.79
N LEU A 130 16.78 0.92 -14.75
CA LEU A 130 15.98 0.16 -13.77
C LEU A 130 15.59 -1.25 -14.25
N SER A 131 16.10 -1.72 -15.39
CA SER A 131 15.70 -3.00 -15.98
C SER A 131 15.97 -4.20 -15.06
N PHE A 132 17.05 -4.15 -14.27
CA PHE A 132 17.35 -5.18 -13.27
C PHE A 132 16.26 -5.25 -12.19
N LEU A 133 15.85 -4.10 -11.64
CA LEU A 133 14.80 -4.01 -10.63
C LEU A 133 13.45 -4.45 -11.20
N ASP A 134 13.11 -4.01 -12.42
CA ASP A 134 11.87 -4.43 -13.09
C ASP A 134 11.85 -5.94 -13.35
N SER A 135 12.98 -6.52 -13.76
CA SER A 135 13.11 -7.97 -13.95
C SER A 135 12.89 -8.72 -12.64
N CYS A 136 13.44 -8.23 -11.52
CA CYS A 136 13.19 -8.82 -10.20
C CYS A 136 11.70 -8.78 -9.82
N TYR A 137 11.03 -7.67 -10.10
CA TYR A 137 9.59 -7.53 -9.85
C TYR A 137 8.77 -8.48 -10.75
N GLU A 138 9.16 -8.62 -12.02
CA GLU A 138 8.56 -9.55 -12.97
C GLU A 138 8.74 -11.02 -12.58
N GLU A 139 9.94 -11.42 -12.14
CA GLU A 139 10.22 -12.79 -11.67
C GLU A 139 9.34 -13.18 -10.46
N ARG A 140 8.93 -12.20 -9.65
CA ARG A 140 7.97 -12.39 -8.55
C ARG A 140 6.50 -12.25 -8.97
N GLY A 141 6.25 -12.19 -10.27
CA GLY A 141 4.91 -12.15 -10.85
C GLY A 141 4.26 -10.78 -10.82
N ARG A 142 5.05 -9.70 -10.67
CA ARG A 142 4.57 -8.32 -10.47
C ARG A 142 3.54 -8.23 -9.35
N ASN A 143 3.86 -8.90 -8.23
CA ASN A 143 2.96 -9.04 -7.09
C ASN A 143 2.88 -7.73 -6.30
N GLN A 144 1.66 -7.23 -6.09
CA GLN A 144 1.39 -6.03 -5.30
C GLN A 144 1.70 -6.18 -3.80
N ASP A 145 2.05 -7.38 -3.31
CA ASP A 145 2.56 -7.53 -1.94
C ASP A 145 4.05 -7.18 -1.82
N ASP A 146 4.80 -7.13 -2.92
CA ASP A 146 6.23 -6.79 -2.89
C ASP A 146 6.46 -5.28 -2.73
N LEU A 147 5.49 -4.48 -3.20
CA LEU A 147 5.52 -3.02 -3.22
C LEU A 147 4.30 -2.48 -2.47
N MET A 148 4.51 -1.56 -1.54
CA MET A 148 3.46 -0.70 -1.00
C MET A 148 3.28 0.49 -1.94
N ILE A 149 2.29 0.40 -2.82
CA ILE A 149 1.82 1.53 -3.63
C ILE A 149 0.94 2.39 -2.73
N VAL A 150 1.27 3.69 -2.68
CA VAL A 150 0.55 4.64 -1.83
C VAL A 150 -0.09 5.75 -2.64
N LEU A 151 -0.99 6.47 -1.99
CA LEU A 151 -1.57 7.70 -2.48
C LEU A 151 -1.33 8.79 -1.43
N ASP A 152 -0.56 9.82 -1.79
CA ASP A 152 -0.20 10.89 -0.88
C ASP A 152 -1.44 11.71 -0.48
N VAL A 153 -1.69 11.79 0.82
CA VAL A 153 -2.80 12.58 1.39
C VAL A 153 -2.31 13.98 1.76
N TYR A 154 -1.10 14.05 2.29
CA TYR A 154 -0.40 15.29 2.63
C TYR A 154 1.09 15.02 2.71
N SER A 155 1.90 15.90 2.10
CA SER A 155 3.35 15.84 2.16
C SER A 155 3.91 17.25 2.34
N ASP A 156 4.92 17.41 3.18
CA ASP A 156 5.69 18.64 3.40
C ASP A 156 7.20 18.36 3.38
N CYS A 157 8.02 19.39 3.70
CA CYS A 157 9.48 19.26 3.72
C CYS A 157 10.03 18.40 4.87
N GLY A 158 9.17 17.86 5.73
CA GLY A 158 9.53 17.01 6.87
C GLY A 158 9.09 15.56 6.70
N GLY A 159 7.98 15.33 5.99
CA GLY A 159 7.42 14.01 5.76
C GLY A 159 6.05 14.04 5.11
N GLY A 160 5.35 12.92 5.17
CA GLY A 160 4.01 12.81 4.60
C GLY A 160 3.15 11.75 5.28
N GLU A 161 1.85 11.86 5.03
CA GLU A 161 0.86 10.84 5.32
C GLU A 161 0.26 10.37 3.99
N CYS A 162 0.20 9.06 3.80
CA CYS A 162 -0.30 8.44 2.59
C CYS A 162 -1.31 7.34 2.91
N LEU A 163 -2.21 7.06 1.96
CA LEU A 163 -3.06 5.89 1.97
C LEU A 163 -2.34 4.72 1.32
N ILE A 164 -2.36 3.57 1.99
CA ILE A 164 -1.75 2.36 1.44
C ILE A 164 -2.79 1.61 0.61
N LEU A 165 -2.47 1.35 -0.65
CA LEU A 165 -3.35 0.71 -1.62
C LEU A 165 -3.06 -0.79 -1.79
N THR A 166 -1.83 -1.22 -1.52
CA THR A 166 -1.43 -2.62 -1.73
C THR A 166 -0.85 -3.23 -0.45
N SER A 167 -0.30 -4.45 -0.52
CA SER A 167 0.21 -5.23 0.61
C SER A 167 -0.85 -5.64 1.67
N ASP A 168 -0.38 -6.24 2.76
CA ASP A 168 -1.16 -6.56 3.95
C ASP A 168 -1.63 -5.30 4.71
N LYS A 169 -1.13 -4.11 4.35
CA LYS A 169 -1.49 -2.81 4.93
C LYS A 169 -2.52 -2.01 4.11
N LYS A 170 -3.15 -2.60 3.09
CA LYS A 170 -4.26 -1.92 2.38
C LYS A 170 -5.38 -1.49 3.36
N GLY A 171 -5.88 -0.27 3.21
CA GLY A 171 -6.90 0.30 4.12
C GLY A 171 -6.33 1.09 5.31
N TYR A 172 -5.00 1.10 5.48
CA TYR A 172 -4.32 1.91 6.47
C TYR A 172 -3.79 3.21 5.86
N SER A 173 -3.68 4.25 6.67
CA SER A 173 -2.74 5.33 6.41
C SER A 173 -1.38 5.00 7.02
N GLY A 174 -0.31 5.47 6.41
CA GLY A 174 1.06 5.36 6.90
C GLY A 174 1.72 6.74 6.92
N GLY A 175 2.61 6.94 7.88
CA GLY A 175 3.42 8.16 7.99
C GLY A 175 4.88 7.86 7.64
N TYR A 176 5.48 8.77 6.86
CA TYR A 176 6.92 8.74 6.59
C TYR A 176 7.54 10.12 6.84
N TYR A 177 8.84 10.15 7.11
CA TYR A 177 9.61 11.40 7.24
C TYR A 177 10.97 11.26 6.53
N HIS A 178 11.63 12.39 6.26
CA HIS A 178 12.92 12.37 5.58
C HIS A 178 13.95 11.51 6.33
N GLY A 179 14.59 10.60 5.60
CA GLY A 179 15.62 9.71 6.16
C GLY A 179 15.07 8.49 6.92
N MET A 180 13.76 8.26 6.90
CA MET A 180 13.15 7.06 7.46
C MET A 180 13.48 5.83 6.59
N LYS A 181 14.60 5.18 6.92
CA LYS A 181 15.13 4.01 6.21
C LYS A 181 15.42 2.86 7.16
N GLU A 182 15.21 1.62 6.69
CA GLU A 182 15.75 0.41 7.30
C GLU A 182 17.04 -0.02 6.59
N LYS A 183 17.79 -0.94 7.21
CA LYS A 183 19.04 -1.48 6.66
C LYS A 183 19.03 -3.00 6.64
N ILE A 184 19.45 -3.58 5.52
CA ILE A 184 19.72 -5.00 5.37
C ILE A 184 21.23 -5.18 5.22
N VAL A 185 21.79 -6.05 6.06
CA VAL A 185 23.19 -6.50 5.93
C VAL A 185 23.21 -7.84 5.17
N TYR A 186 23.98 -7.90 4.08
CA TYR A 186 24.17 -9.08 3.24
C TYR A 186 25.64 -9.17 2.81
N ASN A 187 26.34 -10.25 3.17
CA ASN A 187 27.76 -10.45 2.87
C ASN A 187 28.63 -9.21 3.20
N GLU A 188 28.49 -8.67 4.41
CA GLU A 188 29.20 -7.46 4.90
C GLU A 188 28.83 -6.14 4.20
N VAL A 189 27.99 -6.17 3.16
CA VAL A 189 27.42 -5.00 2.51
C VAL A 189 26.14 -4.57 3.23
N THR A 190 25.95 -3.26 3.37
CA THR A 190 24.73 -2.67 3.92
C THR A 190 23.95 -1.98 2.81
N ILE A 191 22.72 -2.41 2.57
CA ILE A 191 21.75 -1.76 1.70
C ILE A 191 20.66 -1.14 2.57
N SER A 192 20.26 0.09 2.24
CA SER A 192 19.17 0.80 2.88
C SER A 192 17.99 0.98 1.94
N TYR A 193 16.79 1.04 2.49
CA TYR A 193 15.57 1.28 1.72
C TYR A 193 14.60 2.08 2.57
N ARG A 194 13.77 2.93 1.93
CA ARG A 194 12.77 3.71 2.66
C ARG A 194 11.69 2.81 3.21
N ILE A 195 11.23 3.13 4.41
CA ILE A 195 10.12 2.43 5.05
C ILE A 195 8.96 3.39 5.27
N LEU A 196 7.78 2.81 5.31
CA LEU A 196 6.55 3.45 5.76
C LEU A 196 6.14 2.76 7.05
N ASN A 197 6.07 3.47 8.18
CA ASN A 197 5.55 2.89 9.44
C ASN A 197 4.43 3.78 10.02
N HIS A 198 4.13 3.60 11.30
CA HIS A 198 3.09 4.34 12.03
C HIS A 198 1.70 4.18 11.41
N TYR A 199 1.32 2.94 11.15
CA TYR A 199 0.06 2.64 10.50
C TYR A 199 -1.14 2.94 11.39
N ARG A 200 -2.18 3.50 10.77
CA ARG A 200 -3.49 3.61 11.40
C ARG A 200 -4.57 3.20 10.43
N LEU A 201 -5.50 2.38 10.90
CA LEU A 201 -6.65 1.99 10.09
C LEU A 201 -7.51 3.24 9.82
N VAL A 202 -7.78 3.53 8.55
CA VAL A 202 -8.48 4.76 8.16
C VAL A 202 -9.90 4.80 8.74
N SER A 203 -10.57 3.65 8.78
CA SER A 203 -11.89 3.55 9.40
C SER A 203 -11.87 3.93 10.87
N ASP A 204 -10.86 3.49 11.62
CA ASP A 204 -10.75 3.79 13.05
C ASP A 204 -10.49 5.28 13.27
N TYR A 205 -9.74 5.94 12.39
CA TYR A 205 -9.55 7.38 12.49
C TYR A 205 -10.86 8.14 12.29
N ILE A 206 -11.57 7.83 11.20
CA ILE A 206 -12.74 8.59 10.78
C ILE A 206 -13.91 8.36 11.74
N LEU A 207 -14.18 7.11 12.12
CA LEU A 207 -15.28 6.79 13.01
C LEU A 207 -15.05 7.37 14.42
N ASN A 208 -13.82 7.31 14.96
CA ASN A 208 -13.54 7.88 16.28
C ASN A 208 -13.58 9.42 16.35
N LYS A 209 -13.51 10.11 15.20
CA LYS A 209 -13.72 11.57 15.12
C LYS A 209 -15.18 11.99 14.94
N GLN A 210 -16.05 11.11 14.44
CA GLN A 210 -17.48 11.43 14.30
C GLN A 210 -18.25 11.36 15.63
N PHE A 211 -17.69 10.74 16.67
CA PHE A 211 -18.30 10.58 18.00
C PHE A 211 -17.63 11.43 19.10
N LYS A 212 -16.86 12.46 18.74
CA LYS A 212 -16.35 13.49 19.66
C LYS A 212 -16.87 14.85 19.23
#